data_AF-A0A350DJQ1-F1
#
_entry.id   AF-A0A350DJQ1-F1
#
_cell.length_a   1.000
_cell.length_b   1.000
_cell.length_c   1.000
_cell.angle_alpha   90.00
_cell.angle_beta   90.00
_cell.angle_gamma   90.00
#
_symmetry.space_group_name_H-M   'P 1'
#
loop_
_entity.id
_entity.type
_entity.pdbx_description
1 polymer ?
#
loop_
_entity_poly.entity_id
_entity_poly.type
_entity_poly.pdbx_seq_one_letter_code
_entity_poly.pdbx_strand_id
1 'polypeptide(L)'
;MRYQSSAPKRRFLAGVSCPKCQAMDAVMQVNIVTPEPDEYIECTKCGHTEHRPDPDTISTKNHLEDQIARDAMSTGTSGTVKFKP
;
A
#
# COMPACT_ATOMS: atom_id res chain seq x y z
N MET A 1 -26.81 19.10 -3.19
CA MET A 1 -26.22 18.42 -4.37
C MET A 1 -24.70 18.50 -4.29
N ARG A 2 -23.98 17.39 -4.10
CA ARG A 2 -22.52 17.37 -4.24
C ARG A 2 -22.20 17.18 -5.73
N TYR A 3 -21.56 18.16 -6.37
CA TYR A 3 -21.13 18.05 -7.76
C TYR A 3 -20.08 16.94 -7.87
N GLN A 4 -20.47 15.77 -8.38
CA GLN A 4 -19.52 14.72 -8.76
C GLN A 4 -19.12 15.00 -10.21
N SER A 5 -18.02 15.72 -10.39
CA SER A 5 -17.38 15.81 -11.70
C SER A 5 -16.88 14.40 -12.08
N SER A 6 -17.34 13.88 -13.21
CA SER A 6 -16.81 12.64 -13.83
C SER A 6 -15.38 12.79 -14.33
N ALA A 7 -14.82 14.01 -14.29
CA ALA A 7 -13.44 14.27 -14.63
C ALA A 7 -12.48 13.51 -13.69
N PRO A 8 -11.37 12.97 -14.21
CA PRO A 8 -10.36 12.29 -13.40
C PRO A 8 -9.79 13.25 -12.36
N LYS A 9 -9.77 12.81 -11.09
CA LYS A 9 -9.30 13.63 -9.97
C LYS A 9 -7.81 13.43 -9.81
N ARG A 10 -7.06 14.54 -9.86
CA ARG A 10 -5.61 14.55 -9.62
C ARG A 10 -5.34 15.16 -8.25
N ARG A 11 -4.63 14.44 -7.39
CA ARG A 11 -4.27 14.86 -6.02
C ARG A 11 -2.76 14.84 -5.89
N PHE A 12 -2.19 15.91 -5.39
CA PHE A 12 -0.76 15.99 -5.11
C PHE A 12 -0.45 15.37 -3.74
N LEU A 13 0.60 14.54 -3.64
CA LEU A 13 1.03 13.95 -2.38
C LEU A 13 2.28 14.70 -1.87
N ALA A 14 2.07 15.52 -0.84
CA ALA A 14 3.16 16.17 -0.14
C ALA A 14 3.84 15.19 0.85
N GLY A 15 5.16 15.29 0.98
CA GLY A 15 5.99 14.46 1.86
C GLY A 15 6.31 13.07 1.32
N VAL A 16 5.94 12.76 0.08
CA VAL A 16 6.24 11.46 -0.56
C VAL A 16 7.44 11.63 -1.49
N SER A 17 8.43 10.76 -1.31
CA SER A 17 9.56 10.63 -2.23
C SER A 17 9.22 9.64 -3.34
N CYS A 18 9.57 9.98 -4.57
CA CYS A 18 9.42 9.04 -5.69
C CYS A 18 10.40 7.85 -5.52
N PRO A 19 9.96 6.59 -5.65
CA PRO A 19 10.84 5.43 -5.49
C PRO A 19 11.94 5.36 -6.56
N LYS A 20 11.71 5.92 -7.76
CA LYS A 20 12.65 5.86 -8.89
C LYS A 20 13.71 6.94 -8.88
N CYS A 21 13.33 8.19 -8.60
CA CYS A 21 14.24 9.34 -8.67
C CYS A 21 14.51 10.00 -7.30
N GLN A 22 13.90 9.52 -6.22
CA GLN A 22 14.02 10.04 -4.85
C GLN A 22 13.66 11.53 -4.70
N ALA A 23 13.05 12.14 -5.71
CA ALA A 23 12.56 13.51 -5.63
C ALA A 23 11.40 13.57 -4.62
N MET A 24 11.51 14.47 -3.65
CA MET A 24 10.41 14.80 -2.74
C MET A 24 9.35 15.64 -3.45
N ASP A 25 8.10 15.49 -3.03
CA ASP A 25 6.99 16.35 -3.49
C ASP A 25 6.83 16.34 -5.02
N ALA A 26 7.11 15.18 -5.62
CA ALA A 26 7.08 14.99 -7.07
C ALA A 26 6.00 14.00 -7.50
N VAL A 27 5.12 13.60 -6.59
CA VAL A 27 4.21 12.47 -6.77
C VAL A 27 2.76 12.97 -6.81
N MET A 28 2.02 12.54 -7.84
CA MET A 28 0.61 12.84 -8.05
C MET A 28 -0.19 11.55 -8.11
N GLN A 29 -1.27 11.47 -7.35
CA GLN A 29 -2.25 10.40 -7.46
C GLN A 29 -3.33 10.83 -8.45
N VAL A 30 -3.59 9.97 -9.44
CA VAL A 30 -4.67 10.15 -10.41
C VAL A 30 -5.71 9.06 -10.15
N ASN A 31 -6.94 9.49 -9.91
CA ASN A 31 -8.09 8.62 -9.76
C ASN A 31 -9.00 8.82 -10.98
N ILE A 32 -9.10 7.80 -11.81
CA ILE A 32 -10.02 7.71 -12.93
C ILE A 32 -11.32 7.11 -12.41
N VAL A 33 -12.45 7.79 -12.66
CA VAL A 33 -13.77 7.34 -12.20
C VAL A 33 -14.56 6.64 -13.32
N THR A 34 -14.26 6.96 -14.59
CA THR A 34 -14.96 6.43 -15.77
C THR A 34 -13.97 6.31 -16.93
N PRO A 35 -14.02 5.23 -17.76
CA PRO A 35 -14.99 4.12 -17.77
C PRO A 35 -14.70 2.97 -16.79
N GLU A 36 -13.46 2.84 -16.31
CA GLU A 36 -13.04 1.83 -15.32
C GLU A 36 -12.39 2.56 -14.13
N PRO A 37 -12.75 2.22 -12.87
CA PRO A 37 -12.20 2.87 -11.71
C PRO A 37 -10.74 2.43 -11.50
N ASP A 38 -9.80 3.28 -11.92
CA ASP A 38 -8.36 3.02 -11.84
C ASP A 38 -7.69 4.11 -10.98
N GLU A 39 -6.82 3.67 -10.07
CA GLU A 39 -5.96 4.53 -9.27
C GLU A 39 -4.48 4.24 -9.56
N TYR A 40 -3.81 5.25 -10.11
CA TYR A 40 -2.37 5.20 -10.32
C TYR A 40 -1.66 6.43 -9.74
N ILE A 41 -0.37 6.25 -9.52
CA ILE A 41 0.53 7.27 -9.01
C ILE A 41 1.51 7.61 -10.13
N GLU A 42 1.65 8.89 -10.42
CA GLU A 42 2.54 9.43 -11.44
C GLU A 42 3.56 10.39 -10.81
N CYS A 43 4.83 10.26 -11.18
CA CYS A 43 5.86 11.22 -10.81
C CYS A 43 6.05 12.29 -11.88
N THR A 44 5.91 13.57 -11.51
CA THR A 44 6.05 14.72 -12.43
C THR A 44 7.49 15.03 -12.85
N LYS A 45 8.48 14.48 -12.14
CA LYS A 45 9.91 14.71 -12.42
C LYS A 45 10.51 13.69 -13.38
N CYS A 46 10.18 12.41 -13.19
CA CYS A 46 10.75 11.32 -13.98
C CYS A 46 9.73 10.58 -14.87
N GLY A 47 8.45 10.95 -14.79
CA GLY A 47 7.37 10.32 -15.55
C GLY A 47 7.08 8.88 -15.16
N HIS A 48 7.51 8.43 -13.97
CA HIS A 48 7.22 7.08 -13.50
C HIS A 48 5.75 6.94 -13.12
N THR A 49 5.08 5.92 -13.66
CA THR A 49 3.71 5.57 -13.31
C THR A 49 3.65 4.19 -12.66
N GLU A 50 2.94 4.09 -11.55
CA GLU A 50 2.69 2.84 -10.85
C GLU A 50 1.20 2.71 -10.56
N HIS A 51 0.62 1.57 -10.94
CA HIS A 51 -0.76 1.24 -10.58
C HIS A 51 -0.81 0.79 -9.13
N ARG A 52 -1.76 1.32 -8.35
CA ARG A 52 -1.93 0.88 -6.96
C ARG A 52 -2.53 -0.53 -6.97
N PRO A 53 -1.91 -1.55 -6.37
CA PRO A 53 -2.55 -2.86 -6.25
C PRO A 53 -3.87 -2.73 -5.48
N ASP A 54 -4.86 -3.52 -5.88
CA ASP A 54 -6.23 -3.45 -5.39
C ASP A 54 -6.30 -3.56 -3.85
N PRO A 55 -7.12 -2.72 -3.17
CA PRO A 55 -7.22 -2.70 -1.71
C PRO A 55 -7.56 -4.06 -1.08
N ASP A 56 -8.35 -4.92 -1.71
CA ASP A 56 -8.71 -6.24 -1.18
C ASP A 56 -7.49 -7.17 -1.08
N THR A 57 -6.57 -7.06 -2.04
CA THR A 57 -5.33 -7.86 -2.03
C THR A 57 -4.39 -7.44 -0.91
N ILE A 58 -4.39 -6.15 -0.53
CA ILE A 58 -3.56 -5.59 0.52
C ILE A 58 -4.14 -5.97 1.90
N SER A 59 -5.46 -5.85 2.06
CA SER A 59 -6.16 -6.18 3.30
C SER A 59 -6.01 -7.66 3.66
N THR A 60 -6.12 -8.55 2.66
CA THR A 60 -5.94 -9.99 2.85
C THR A 60 -4.52 -10.32 3.33
N LYS A 61 -3.49 -9.70 2.74
CA LYS A 61 -2.08 -9.90 3.14
C LYS A 61 -1.84 -9.47 4.59
N ASN A 62 -2.33 -8.30 4.98
CA ASN A 62 -2.16 -7.80 6.35
C ASN A 62 -2.84 -8.71 7.38
N HIS A 63 -4.04 -9.22 7.07
CA HIS A 63 -4.75 -10.16 7.96
C HIS A 63 -4.03 -11.52 8.06
N LEU A 64 -3.40 -11.99 6.98
CA LEU A 64 -2.58 -13.20 7.00
C LEU A 64 -1.35 -13.02 7.90
N GLU A 65 -0.66 -11.89 7.80
CA GLU A 65 0.51 -11.58 8.63
C GLU A 65 0.14 -11.49 10.13
N ASP A 66 -0.99 -10.87 10.47
CA ASP A 66 -1.46 -10.78 11.87
C ASP A 66 -1.85 -12.16 12.44
N GLN A 67 -2.45 -13.04 11.61
CA GLN A 67 -2.76 -14.42 12.01
C GLN A 67 -1.48 -15.23 12.29
N ILE A 68 -0.48 -15.16 11.40
CA ILE A 68 0.80 -15.87 11.57
C ILE A 68 1.50 -15.41 12.86
N ALA A 69 1.44 -14.11 13.19
CA ALA A 69 2.00 -13.59 14.42
C ALA A 69 1.29 -14.12 15.67
N ARG A 70 -0.05 -14.26 15.65
CA ARG A 70 -0.82 -14.84 16.76
C ARG A 70 -0.56 -16.33 16.94
N ASP A 71 -0.47 -17.09 15.85
CA ASP A 71 -0.19 -18.53 15.89
C ASP A 71 1.21 -18.83 16.45
N ALA A 72 2.21 -18.02 16.11
CA ALA A 72 3.56 -18.14 16.67
C ALA A 72 3.61 -17.89 18.19
N MET A 73 2.74 -17.03 18.73
CA MET A 73 2.63 -16.78 20.18
C MET A 73 1.85 -17.89 20.90
N SER A 74 0.94 -18.57 20.21
CA SER A 74 0.16 -19.70 20.73
C SER A 74 1.00 -20.97 20.88
N THR A 75 2.00 -21.19 20.02
CA THR A 75 2.92 -22.34 20.13
C THR A 75 4.10 -22.05 21.06
N GLY A 76 3.82 -21.50 22.25
CA GLY A 76 4.78 -21.40 23.34
C GLY A 76 5.06 -22.78 23.92
N THR A 77 5.85 -23.61 23.24
CA THR A 77 6.34 -24.86 23.82
C THR A 77 7.30 -24.50 24.95
N SER A 78 6.80 -24.56 26.19
CA SER A 78 7.63 -24.61 27.40
C SER A 78 8.34 -25.97 27.43
N GLY A 79 9.28 -26.19 26.51
CA GLY A 79 10.16 -27.35 26.50
C GLY A 79 11.28 -27.12 27.50
N THR A 80 11.25 -27.83 28.61
CA THR A 80 12.37 -27.84 29.56
C THR A 80 13.60 -28.41 28.86
N VAL A 81 14.56 -27.55 28.50
CA VAL A 81 15.85 -27.99 27.95
C VAL A 81 16.63 -28.62 29.10
N LYS A 82 16.57 -29.95 29.24
CA LYS A 82 17.45 -30.69 30.16
C LYS A 82 18.88 -30.62 29.65
N PHE A 83 19.69 -29.74 30.24
CA PHE A 83 21.14 -29.80 30.10
C PHE A 83 21.65 -31.05 30.81
N LYS A 84 22.40 -31.87 30.07
CA LYS A 84 23.09 -33.05 30.59
C LYS A 84 24.46 -32.60 31.15
N PRO A 85 24.92 -33.12 32.31
CA PRO A 85 26.14 -32.67 32.97
C PRO A 85 27.41 -33.00 32.18
#